data_AF-A0A8C0ZRC9-F1
#
_entry.id   AF-A0A8C0ZRC9-F1
#
_cell.length_a   1.000
_cell.length_b   1.000
_cell.length_c   1.000
_cell.angle_alpha   90.00
_cell.angle_beta   90.00
_cell.angle_gamma   90.00
#
_symmetry.space_group_name_H-M   'P 1'
#
loop_
_entity.id
_entity.type
_entity.pdbx_description
1 polymer ?
#
loop_
_entity_poly.entity_id
_entity_poly.type
_entity_poly.pdbx_seq_one_letter_code
_entity_poly.pdbx_strand_id
1 'polypeptide(L)'
;MFKKSLEISLVGSQGSDLDSSATPINTGDVNNESSSEGFICPQCMKSLGSADELFKHYQAVHDADNDASHGGEASLALKRDDITLLRQEVQDLQASLKEEKWYAEELKKELEKYQGLQQQVIAF
;
A
#
# COMPACT_ATOMS: atom_id res chain seq x y z
N MET A 1 -0.82 26.23 -5.32
CA MET A 1 -0.43 24.80 -5.38
C MET A 1 -1.43 23.95 -6.18
N PHE A 2 -2.59 24.51 -6.58
CA PHE A 2 -3.57 23.98 -7.56
C PHE A 2 -3.15 24.01 -9.05
N LYS A 3 -1.84 23.96 -9.36
CA LYS A 3 -1.34 23.94 -10.75
C LYS A 3 -0.50 22.71 -11.08
N LYS A 4 -0.51 21.66 -10.26
CA LYS A 4 0.46 20.56 -10.36
C LYS A 4 -0.11 19.17 -10.63
N SER A 5 -1.31 19.05 -11.22
CA SER A 5 -1.88 17.75 -11.61
C SER A 5 -2.06 17.62 -13.13
N LEU A 6 -0.94 17.67 -13.84
CA LEU A 6 -0.87 17.09 -15.18
C LEU A 6 0.47 16.37 -15.39
N GLU A 7 0.80 15.41 -14.52
CA GLU A 7 1.81 14.39 -14.84
C GLU A 7 1.34 13.02 -14.33
N ILE A 8 0.60 12.31 -15.18
CA ILE A 8 0.36 10.88 -15.05
C ILE A 8 1.43 10.20 -15.91
N SER A 9 2.46 9.68 -15.25
CA SER A 9 3.47 8.83 -15.89
C SER A 9 2.87 7.44 -16.14
N LEU A 10 2.83 7.09 -17.42
CA LEU A 10 2.35 5.85 -18.00
C LEU A 10 3.15 4.63 -17.52
N VAL A 11 2.41 3.62 -17.05
CA VAL A 11 2.86 2.27 -16.68
C VAL A 11 3.55 1.56 -17.86
N GLY A 12 4.81 1.18 -17.67
CA GLY A 12 5.60 0.37 -18.61
C GLY A 12 5.71 -1.06 -18.12
N SER A 13 4.83 -1.91 -18.62
CA SER A 13 4.89 -3.36 -18.50
C SER A 13 6.03 -3.92 -19.37
N GLN A 14 6.90 -4.77 -18.83
CA GLN A 14 7.77 -5.61 -19.65
C GLN A 14 8.09 -6.91 -18.91
N GLY A 15 7.51 -8.01 -19.42
CA GLY A 15 7.88 -9.36 -19.05
C GLY A 15 9.18 -9.79 -19.74
N SER A 16 9.79 -10.85 -19.23
CA SER A 16 10.73 -11.69 -19.98
C SER A 16 10.77 -13.08 -19.34
N ASP A 17 10.64 -14.09 -20.19
CA ASP A 17 10.55 -15.51 -19.90
C ASP A 17 11.94 -16.22 -19.88
N LEU A 18 11.99 -17.38 -19.21
CA LEU A 18 12.89 -18.56 -19.40
C LEU A 18 14.36 -18.40 -18.94
N ASP A 19 15.01 -19.38 -18.29
CA ASP A 19 15.26 -20.75 -18.76
C ASP A 19 15.51 -21.77 -17.62
N SER A 20 15.19 -23.02 -17.94
CA SER A 20 15.34 -24.26 -17.17
C SER A 20 16.78 -24.78 -17.18
N SER A 21 17.17 -25.48 -16.11
CA SER A 21 18.18 -26.53 -16.20
C SER A 21 17.92 -27.63 -15.18
N ALA A 22 17.70 -28.83 -15.71
CA ALA A 22 17.38 -30.05 -14.99
C ALA A 22 18.64 -30.75 -14.45
N THR A 23 18.56 -31.33 -13.25
CA THR A 23 19.27 -32.56 -12.86
C THR A 23 18.44 -33.36 -11.83
N PRO A 24 18.63 -34.68 -11.74
CA PRO A 24 17.55 -35.62 -11.44
C PRO A 24 17.44 -36.05 -9.97
N ILE A 25 16.19 -36.21 -9.54
CA ILE A 25 15.60 -37.29 -8.72
C ILE A 25 16.52 -37.92 -7.66
N ASN A 26 16.28 -37.57 -6.39
CA ASN A 26 16.44 -38.50 -5.27
C ASN A 26 15.06 -38.75 -4.64
N THR A 27 14.61 -39.99 -4.76
CA THR A 27 13.35 -40.54 -4.25
C THR A 27 13.34 -40.57 -2.73
N GLY A 28 12.52 -39.72 -2.13
CA GLY A 28 12.07 -39.82 -0.75
C GLY A 28 10.57 -39.57 -0.72
N ASP A 29 9.81 -40.65 -0.79
CA ASP A 29 8.36 -40.70 -0.64
C ASP A 29 7.95 -40.11 0.72
N VAL A 30 7.16 -39.03 0.69
CA VAL A 30 5.94 -38.94 1.49
C VAL A 30 4.92 -38.11 0.70
N ASN A 31 4.09 -38.84 0.00
CA ASN A 31 2.72 -38.51 -0.32
C ASN A 31 2.07 -37.61 0.77
N ASN A 32 1.82 -36.35 0.44
CA ASN A 32 0.72 -35.58 1.03
C ASN A 32 0.13 -34.67 -0.04
N GLU A 33 -0.49 -35.30 -1.04
CA GLU A 33 -1.54 -34.71 -1.86
C GLU A 33 -2.80 -34.51 -0.98
N SER A 34 -2.68 -33.69 0.05
CA SER A 34 -3.84 -33.08 0.68
C SER A 34 -3.84 -31.64 0.19
N SER A 35 -4.93 -31.29 -0.49
CA SER A 35 -5.55 -29.97 -0.62
C SER A 35 -4.66 -28.78 -0.22
N SER A 36 -4.65 -27.70 -1.01
CA SER A 36 -3.97 -26.41 -0.78
C SER A 36 -4.20 -25.72 0.59
N GLU A 37 -4.80 -26.42 1.54
CA GLU A 37 -5.03 -26.15 2.95
C GLU A 37 -3.90 -26.78 3.81
N GLY A 38 -2.76 -26.09 3.89
CA GLY A 38 -1.66 -26.40 4.80
C GLY A 38 -1.25 -25.17 5.59
N PHE A 39 -0.66 -25.36 6.78
CA PHE A 39 -0.18 -24.25 7.60
C PHE A 39 1.19 -23.79 7.12
N ILE A 40 1.22 -22.74 6.30
CA ILE A 40 2.46 -22.18 5.74
C ILE A 40 2.79 -20.87 6.45
N CYS A 41 4.04 -20.73 6.89
CA CYS A 41 4.51 -19.48 7.47
C CYS A 41 4.62 -18.39 6.39
N PRO A 42 3.94 -17.24 6.51
CA PRO A 42 3.98 -16.19 5.49
C PRO A 42 5.33 -15.46 5.41
N GLN A 43 6.20 -15.60 6.41
CA GLN A 43 7.50 -14.92 6.47
C GLN A 43 8.62 -15.69 5.77
N CYS A 44 8.61 -17.03 5.86
CA CYS A 44 9.67 -17.87 5.31
C CYS A 44 9.17 -19.02 4.43
N MET A 45 7.86 -19.08 4.19
CA MET A 45 7.17 -20.07 3.35
C MET A 45 7.40 -21.52 3.79
N LYS A 46 7.81 -21.75 5.05
CA LYS A 46 7.93 -23.09 5.62
C LYS A 46 6.55 -23.70 5.84
N SER A 47 6.33 -24.89 5.28
CA SER A 47 5.14 -25.71 5.57
C SER A 47 5.28 -26.39 6.93
N LEU A 48 4.18 -26.38 7.68
CA LEU A 48 4.08 -26.90 9.06
C LEU A 48 2.86 -27.83 9.13
N GLY A 49 2.91 -28.81 10.06
CA GLY A 49 1.91 -29.87 10.13
C GLY A 49 0.62 -29.48 10.85
N SER A 50 0.61 -28.35 11.57
CA SER A 50 -0.56 -27.87 12.33
C SER A 50 -0.51 -26.36 12.62
N ALA A 51 -1.66 -25.79 13.02
CA ALA A 51 -1.75 -24.40 13.47
C ALA A 51 -0.86 -24.11 14.69
N ASP A 52 -0.80 -25.04 15.65
CA ASP A 52 0.02 -24.91 16.86
C ASP A 52 1.51 -24.91 16.55
N GLU A 53 1.94 -25.74 15.59
CA GLU A 53 3.32 -25.73 15.10
C GLU A 53 3.65 -24.45 14.35
N LEU A 54 2.72 -23.93 13.54
CA LEU A 54 2.87 -22.63 12.89
C LEU A 54 2.98 -21.50 13.91
N PHE A 55 2.13 -21.50 14.94
CA PHE A 55 2.17 -20.51 16.01
C PHE A 55 3.49 -20.55 16.77
N LYS A 56 3.94 -21.73 17.20
CA LYS A 56 5.24 -21.90 17.89
C LYS A 56 6.42 -21.53 17.00
N HIS A 57 6.36 -21.88 15.72
CA HIS A 57 7.39 -21.51 14.74
C HIS A 57 7.45 -20.01 14.55
N TYR A 58 6.31 -19.36 14.33
CA TYR A 58 6.22 -17.92 14.22
C TYR A 58 6.76 -17.27 15.48
N GLN A 59 6.42 -17.80 16.66
CA GLN A 59 6.89 -17.26 17.91
C GLN A 59 8.43 -17.40 18.10
N ALA A 60 8.95 -18.60 17.88
CA ALA A 60 10.35 -18.89 18.12
C ALA A 60 11.29 -18.27 17.07
N VAL A 61 10.83 -18.10 15.83
CA VAL A 61 11.66 -17.67 14.70
C VAL A 61 11.41 -16.20 14.32
N HIS A 62 10.19 -15.70 14.51
CA HIS A 62 9.76 -14.38 14.01
C HIS A 62 9.10 -13.48 15.08
N ASP A 63 8.87 -13.91 16.32
CA ASP A 63 8.36 -13.00 17.38
C ASP A 63 9.42 -11.97 17.77
N ALA A 64 10.69 -12.35 17.63
CA ALA A 64 11.78 -11.41 17.70
C ALA A 64 11.66 -10.31 16.64
N ASP A 65 10.98 -10.51 15.50
CA ASP A 65 10.71 -9.44 14.53
C ASP A 65 9.47 -8.60 14.87
N ASN A 66 8.65 -9.05 15.82
CA ASN A 66 7.49 -8.28 16.29
C ASN A 66 7.90 -7.21 17.33
N ASP A 67 8.99 -7.45 18.08
CA ASP A 67 9.63 -6.44 18.95
C ASP A 67 10.94 -5.88 18.35
N ALA A 68 11.63 -6.63 17.49
CA ALA A 68 12.85 -6.21 16.79
C ALA A 68 12.63 -5.88 15.30
N SER A 69 11.51 -5.23 14.99
CA SER A 69 11.51 -4.18 13.96
C SER A 69 12.38 -2.96 14.36
N HIS A 70 13.47 -3.22 15.08
CA HIS A 70 14.52 -2.35 15.59
C HIS A 70 15.90 -3.01 15.31
N GLY A 71 16.03 -3.71 14.19
CA GLY A 71 17.31 -4.13 13.63
C GLY A 71 18.09 -2.95 13.07
N GLY A 72 18.89 -2.30 13.93
CA GLY A 72 19.98 -1.39 13.58
C GLY A 72 19.60 0.09 13.73
N GLU A 73 20.40 0.86 14.48
CA GLU A 73 20.20 2.29 14.71
C GLU A 73 20.06 3.12 13.42
N ALA A 74 20.60 2.63 12.29
CA ALA A 74 20.39 3.21 10.97
C ALA A 74 18.94 3.03 10.43
N SER A 75 18.28 1.90 10.73
CA SER A 75 16.88 1.64 10.37
C SER A 75 15.90 2.50 11.19
N LEU A 76 16.26 2.83 12.44
CA LEU A 76 15.45 3.73 13.27
C LEU A 76 15.54 5.18 12.85
N ALA A 77 16.73 5.63 12.43
CA ALA A 77 16.91 6.95 11.83
C ALA A 77 16.07 7.10 10.55
N LEU A 78 16.14 6.11 9.64
CA LEU A 78 15.34 6.09 8.41
C LEU A 78 13.83 6.08 8.70
N LYS A 79 13.36 5.22 9.62
CA LYS A 79 11.94 5.21 10.03
C LYS A 79 11.51 6.51 10.69
N ARG A 80 12.39 7.18 11.45
CA ARG A 80 12.10 8.47 12.06
C ARG A 80 11.92 9.55 11.00
N ASP A 81 12.80 9.57 10.00
CA ASP A 81 12.72 10.49 8.86
C ASP A 81 11.44 10.23 8.05
N ASP A 82 11.10 8.97 7.76
CA ASP A 82 9.85 8.58 7.10
C ASP A 82 8.63 9.06 7.90
N ILE A 83 8.64 8.88 9.23
CA ILE A 83 7.56 9.37 10.10
C ILE A 83 7.44 10.90 10.00
N THR A 84 8.56 11.64 9.94
CA THR A 84 8.51 13.10 9.77
C THR A 84 7.98 13.51 8.40
N LEU A 85 8.37 12.80 7.34
CA LEU A 85 7.90 13.04 5.98
C LEU A 85 6.39 12.79 5.86
N LEU A 86 5.91 11.67 6.41
CA LEU A 86 4.48 11.35 6.44
C LEU A 86 3.67 12.40 7.22
N ARG A 87 4.22 12.92 8.33
CA ARG A 87 3.58 14.01 9.07
C ARG A 87 3.49 15.29 8.25
N GLN A 88 4.53 15.62 7.49
CA GLN A 88 4.53 16.76 6.59
C GLN A 88 3.50 16.57 5.46
N GLU A 89 3.46 15.39 4.85
CA GLU A 89 2.50 15.07 3.79
C GLU A 89 1.05 15.17 4.31
N VAL A 90 0.78 14.67 5.52
CA VAL A 90 -0.55 14.84 6.14
C VAL A 90 -0.90 16.32 6.33
N GLN A 91 0.05 17.16 6.74
CA GLN A 91 -0.18 18.60 6.88
C GLN A 91 -0.45 19.27 5.53
N ASP A 92 0.34 18.93 4.51
CA ASP A 92 0.20 19.48 3.15
C ASP A 92 -1.11 19.04 2.49
N LEU A 93 -1.53 17.78 2.71
CA LEU A 93 -2.82 17.26 2.27
C LEU A 93 -3.98 17.96 2.99
N GLN A 94 -3.87 18.20 4.30
CA GLN A 94 -4.88 18.95 5.05
C GLN A 94 -5.02 20.39 4.55
N ALA A 95 -3.90 21.06 4.25
CA ALA A 95 -3.90 22.40 3.65
C ALA A 95 -4.55 22.38 2.26
N SER A 96 -4.16 21.41 1.41
CA SER A 96 -4.70 21.25 0.07
C SER A 96 -6.21 20.98 0.10
N LEU A 97 -6.68 20.11 1.00
CA LEU A 97 -8.10 19.83 1.19
C LEU A 97 -8.89 21.08 1.62
N LYS A 98 -8.31 21.91 2.49
CA LYS A 98 -8.95 23.16 2.94
C LYS A 98 -9.08 24.14 1.77
N GLU A 99 -8.03 24.29 0.98
CA GLU A 99 -8.06 25.13 -0.21
C GLU A 99 -9.09 24.62 -1.23
N GLU A 100 -9.14 23.30 -1.49
CA GLU A 100 -10.10 22.70 -2.41
C GLU A 100 -11.56 22.96 -1.98
N LYS A 101 -11.86 22.80 -0.68
CA LYS A 101 -13.18 23.13 -0.12
C LYS A 101 -13.52 24.60 -0.32
N TRP A 102 -12.58 25.50 -0.08
CA TRP A 102 -12.77 26.93 -0.28
C TRP A 102 -13.05 27.25 -1.76
N TYR A 103 -12.31 26.65 -2.69
CA TYR A 103 -12.56 26.83 -4.13
C TYR A 103 -13.92 26.29 -4.56
N ALA A 104 -14.34 25.14 -4.04
CA ALA A 104 -15.65 24.58 -4.34
C ALA A 104 -16.78 25.50 -3.85
N GLU A 105 -16.65 26.07 -2.66
CA GLU A 105 -17.60 27.06 -2.13
C GLU A 105 -17.65 28.33 -2.98
N GLU A 106 -16.51 28.85 -3.41
CA GLU A 106 -16.45 30.05 -4.24
C GLU A 106 -17.04 29.82 -5.63
N LEU A 107 -16.75 28.68 -6.24
CA LEU A 107 -17.35 28.29 -7.52
C LEU A 107 -18.87 28.13 -7.41
N LYS A 108 -19.36 27.58 -6.29
CA LYS A 108 -20.80 27.45 -6.02
C LYS A 108 -21.48 28.83 -5.99
N LYS A 109 -20.89 29.82 -5.32
CA LYS A 109 -21.44 31.19 -5.28
C LYS A 109 -21.54 31.80 -6.68
N GLU A 110 -20.49 31.63 -7.48
CA GLU A 110 -20.48 32.18 -8.84
C GLU A 110 -21.54 31.49 -9.72
N LEU A 111 -21.75 30.17 -9.56
CA LEU A 111 -22.85 29.45 -10.23
C LEU A 111 -24.23 29.96 -9.80
N GLU A 112 -24.48 30.13 -8.50
CA GLU A 112 -25.75 30.65 -7.99
C GLU A 112 -26.05 32.07 -8.52
N LYS A 113 -25.02 32.91 -8.61
CA LYS A 113 -25.11 34.25 -9.19
C LYS A 113 -25.52 34.20 -10.67
N TYR A 114 -24.91 33.35 -11.50
CA TYR A 114 -25.30 33.20 -12.90
C TYR A 114 -26.70 32.61 -13.06
N GLN A 115 -27.09 31.65 -12.22
CA GLN A 115 -28.44 31.10 -12.23
C GLN A 115 -29.49 32.17 -11.90
N GLY A 116 -29.24 33.02 -10.90
CA GLY A 116 -30.11 34.14 -10.56
C GLY A 116 -30.26 35.15 -11.70
N LEU A 117 -29.14 35.51 -12.35
CA LEU A 117 -29.14 36.38 -13.55
C LEU A 117 -29.93 35.75 -14.70
N GLN A 118 -29.74 34.47 -14.96
CA GLN A 118 -30.49 33.75 -16.00
C GLN A 118 -32.00 33.76 -15.71
N GLN A 119 -32.41 33.51 -14.46
CA GLN A 119 -33.81 33.53 -14.05
C GLN A 119 -34.45 34.92 -14.26
N GLN A 120 -33.69 35.99 -14.01
CA GLN A 120 -34.15 37.36 -14.23
C GLN A 120 -34.32 37.69 -15.72
N VAL A 121 -33.41 37.23 -16.58
CA VAL A 121 -33.49 37.45 -18.04
C VAL A 121 -34.68 36.72 -18.67
N ILE A 122 -35.03 35.52 -18.19
CA ILE A 122 -36.15 34.73 -18.71
C ILE A 122 -37.51 35.24 -18.19
N ALA A 123 -37.52 36.06 -17.14
CA ALA A 123 -38.73 36.63 -16.57
C ALA A 123 -39.26 37.89 -17.30
N PHE A 124 -38.60 38.30 -18.39
CA PHE A 124 -39.01 39.39 -19.29
C PHE A 124 -39.38 38.84 -20.67
#